data_AF-A0A9Q3US58-F1
#
_entry.id   AF-A0A9Q3US58-F1
#
_cell.length_a   1.000
_cell.length_b   1.000
_cell.length_c   1.000
_cell.angle_alpha   90.00
_cell.angle_beta   90.00
_cell.angle_gamma   90.00
#
_symmetry.space_group_name_H-M   'P 1'
#
loop_
_entity.id
_entity.type
_entity.pdbx_description
1 polymer ?
#
loop_
_entity_poly.entity_id
_entity_poly.type
_entity_poly.pdbx_seq_one_letter_code
_entity_poly.pdbx_strand_id
1 'polypeptide(L)'
;MKKLPKLGCACEQHDLIESEYRTSIVGTDFADGKNAEVSIIQCRLCQRIWLKYTLESNRWYKGIIAKKEVAEMKPENAAEYLENLPWYICGGNFFGNKEVFGEGKLNLD
;
A
#
# COMPACT_ATOMS: atom_id res chain seq x y z
N MET A 1 -1.24 12.68 -17.24
CA MET A 1 -1.60 12.17 -15.89
C MET A 1 -3.06 11.70 -15.94
N LYS A 2 -3.33 10.41 -15.74
CA LYS A 2 -4.70 9.93 -15.57
C LYS A 2 -5.29 10.59 -14.31
N LYS A 3 -6.52 11.08 -14.38
CA LYS A 3 -7.18 11.71 -13.22
C LYS A 3 -7.30 10.66 -12.11
N LEU A 4 -6.95 11.05 -10.90
CA LEU A 4 -7.08 10.21 -9.72
C LEU A 4 -8.54 9.80 -9.57
N PRO A 5 -8.86 8.50 -9.45
CA PRO A 5 -10.19 8.08 -9.03
C PRO A 5 -10.48 8.74 -7.69
N LYS A 6 -11.51 9.58 -7.61
CA LYS A 6 -11.99 10.10 -6.33
C LYS A 6 -12.87 9.03 -5.71
N LEU A 7 -12.35 8.24 -4.77
CA LEU A 7 -13.11 7.20 -4.07
C LEU A 7 -13.95 7.77 -2.90
N GLY A 8 -13.78 9.06 -2.60
CA GLY A 8 -14.59 9.84 -1.66
C GLY A 8 -14.28 9.61 -0.17
N CYS A 9 -13.09 9.14 0.21
CA CYS A 9 -12.71 8.86 1.59
C CYS A 9 -11.28 9.32 1.90
N ALA A 10 -11.06 9.81 3.12
CA ALA A 10 -9.73 10.20 3.61
C ALA A 10 -8.67 9.10 3.47
N CYS A 11 -9.08 7.83 3.43
CA CYS A 11 -8.15 6.71 3.31
C CYS A 11 -7.34 6.66 2.00
N GLU A 12 -7.73 7.49 1.03
CA GLU A 12 -7.01 7.71 -0.23
C GLU A 12 -5.82 8.66 -0.08
N GLN A 13 -5.74 9.41 1.01
CA GLN A 13 -4.72 10.44 1.24
C GLN A 13 -3.52 9.89 2.01
N HIS A 14 -2.45 10.71 2.08
CA HIS A 14 -1.13 10.42 2.64
C HIS A 14 -1.18 10.15 4.14
N ASP A 15 -1.99 10.94 4.85
CA ASP A 15 -1.99 10.97 6.30
C ASP A 15 -2.76 9.78 6.83
N LEU A 16 -2.05 8.65 6.88
CA LEU A 16 -2.41 7.47 7.65
C LEU A 16 -2.34 7.86 9.12
N ILE A 17 -3.36 8.54 9.63
CA ILE A 17 -3.52 8.66 11.07
C ILE A 17 -3.87 7.25 11.54
N GLU A 18 -3.00 6.62 12.34
CA GLU A 18 -3.20 5.23 12.79
C GLU A 18 -4.60 4.97 13.36
N SER A 19 -5.20 5.99 14.00
CA SER A 19 -6.55 5.92 14.56
C SER A 19 -7.65 5.73 13.51
N GLU A 20 -7.42 6.07 12.24
CA GLU A 20 -8.39 5.92 11.15
C GLU A 20 -8.43 4.51 10.56
N TYR A 21 -7.46 3.66 10.92
CA TYR A 21 -7.33 2.32 10.38
C TYR A 21 -7.38 1.24 11.47
N ARG A 22 -7.71 0.03 11.05
CA ARG A 22 -7.35 -1.20 11.76
C ARG A 22 -6.17 -1.78 11.01
N THR A 23 -5.07 -2.04 11.72
CA THR A 23 -3.83 -2.53 11.12
C THR A 23 -3.59 -3.96 11.57
N SER A 24 -3.13 -4.79 10.65
CA SER A 24 -2.66 -6.14 10.92
C SER A 24 -1.36 -6.35 10.17
N ILE A 25 -0.28 -6.63 10.90
CA ILE A 25 1.04 -6.88 10.31
C ILE A 25 1.01 -8.28 9.69
N VAL A 26 1.39 -8.38 8.42
CA VAL A 26 1.56 -9.65 7.70
C VAL A 26 2.96 -10.20 7.98
N GLY A 27 3.98 -9.34 7.95
CA GLY A 27 5.37 -9.69 8.22
C GLY A 27 6.32 -8.77 7.45
N THR A 28 7.55 -9.23 7.27
CA THR A 28 8.59 -8.48 6.55
C THR A 28 9.03 -9.26 5.32
N ASP A 29 9.03 -8.60 4.16
CA ASP A 29 9.55 -9.14 2.92
C ASP A 29 11.07 -8.92 2.88
N PHE A 30 11.80 -10.03 2.89
CA PHE A 30 13.26 -10.06 2.80
C PHE A 30 13.76 -10.51 1.41
N ALA A 31 12.86 -10.78 0.46
CA ALA A 31 13.22 -11.31 -0.84
C ALA A 31 14.07 -10.31 -1.63
N ASP A 32 15.10 -10.79 -2.34
CA ASP A 32 16.01 -9.99 -3.15
C ASP A 32 16.71 -8.84 -2.40
N GLY A 33 16.97 -9.03 -1.10
CA GLY A 33 17.63 -8.01 -0.27
C GLY A 33 16.73 -6.83 0.12
N LYS A 34 15.42 -6.95 -0.13
CA LYS A 34 14.43 -5.99 0.38
C LYS A 34 14.37 -6.09 1.91
N ASN A 35 13.94 -4.99 2.54
CA ASN A 35 13.55 -4.99 3.95
C ASN A 35 12.27 -4.16 4.07
N ALA A 36 11.15 -4.79 3.69
CA ALA A 36 9.87 -4.10 3.59
C ALA A 36 8.84 -4.68 4.55
N GLU A 37 8.27 -3.82 5.40
CA GLU A 37 7.14 -4.19 6.24
C GLU A 37 5.87 -4.28 5.38
N VAL A 38 5.19 -5.42 5.50
CA VAL A 38 3.90 -5.67 4.86
C VAL A 38 2.80 -5.67 5.91
N SER A 39 1.81 -4.83 5.72
CA SER A 39 0.64 -4.74 6.59
C SER A 39 -0.66 -4.63 5.79
N ILE A 40 -1.74 -5.15 6.38
CA ILE A 40 -3.09 -4.90 5.92
C ILE A 40 -3.68 -3.79 6.78
N ILE A 41 -4.16 -2.74 6.12
CA ILE A 41 -4.88 -1.64 6.78
C ILE A 41 -6.33 -1.60 6.29
N GLN A 42 -7.28 -1.57 7.21
CA GLN A 42 -8.69 -1.43 6.90
C GLN A 42 -9.19 -0.07 7.37
N CYS A 43 -9.72 0.74 6.45
CA CYS A 43 -10.26 2.04 6.78
C CYS A 43 -11.48 1.88 7.71
N ARG A 44 -11.50 2.58 8.84
CA ARG A 44 -12.64 2.54 9.78
C ARG A 44 -13.88 3.25 9.23
N LEU A 45 -13.71 4.23 8.34
CA LEU A 45 -14.80 5.00 7.74
C LEU A 45 -15.49 4.23 6.61
N CYS A 46 -14.76 3.86 5.56
CA CYS A 46 -15.32 3.24 4.36
C CYS A 46 -15.14 1.72 4.29
N GLN A 47 -14.48 1.11 5.28
CA GLN A 47 -14.23 -0.34 5.38
C GLN A 47 -13.37 -0.96 4.26
N ARG A 48 -12.85 -0.15 3.32
CA ARG A 48 -11.91 -0.62 2.28
C ARG A 48 -10.65 -1.18 2.92
N ILE A 49 -10.18 -2.28 2.33
CA ILE A 49 -8.99 -2.99 2.76
C ILE A 49 -7.86 -2.62 1.81
N TRP A 50 -6.73 -2.25 2.37
CA TRP A 50 -5.53 -1.89 1.65
C TRP A 50 -4.39 -2.81 2.06
N LEU A 51 -3.66 -3.31 1.08
CA LEU A 51 -2.32 -3.82 1.26
C LEU A 51 -1.37 -2.63 1.35
N LYS A 52 -0.49 -2.59 2.36
CA LYS A 52 0.54 -1.58 2.53
C LYS A 52 1.92 -2.25 2.56
N TYR A 53 2.84 -1.71 1.78
CA TYR A 53 4.22 -2.19 1.63
C TYR A 53 5.16 -1.01 1.91
N THR A 54 5.96 -1.08 2.97
CA THR A 54 6.76 0.04 3.49
C THR A 54 8.24 -0.32 3.55
N LEU A 55 9.10 0.43 2.86
CA LEU A 55 10.55 0.25 2.87
C LEU A 55 11.23 1.17 3.88
N GLU A 56 12.47 0.85 4.28
CA GLU A 56 13.27 1.57 5.30
C GLU A 56 13.48 3.08 5.03
N SER A 57 13.32 3.55 3.79
CA SER A 57 13.45 4.97 3.42
C SER A 57 12.16 5.79 3.56
N ASN A 58 11.23 5.33 4.39
CA ASN A 58 9.88 5.88 4.53
C ASN A 58 9.12 5.92 3.19
N ARG A 59 9.56 5.11 2.22
CA ARG A 59 8.94 4.91 0.90
C ARG A 59 7.88 3.84 1.08
N TRP A 60 6.67 4.09 0.62
CA TRP A 60 5.59 3.12 0.76
C TRP A 60 4.69 3.07 -0.45
N TYR A 61 4.00 1.94 -0.56
CA TYR A 61 2.99 1.64 -1.56
C TYR A 61 1.75 1.12 -0.86
N LYS A 62 0.56 1.49 -1.33
CA LYS A 62 -0.70 0.91 -0.90
C LYS A 62 -1.67 0.69 -2.06
N GLY A 63 -2.38 -0.41 -2.03
CA GLY A 63 -3.37 -0.78 -3.05
C GLY A 63 -4.59 -1.44 -2.44
N ILE A 64 -5.76 -1.24 -3.06
CA ILE A 64 -7.01 -1.83 -2.58
C ILE A 64 -7.03 -3.32 -2.93
N ILE A 65 -7.32 -4.15 -1.94
CA ILE A 65 -7.46 -5.60 -2.09
C ILE A 65 -8.80 -6.09 -1.54
N ALA A 66 -9.24 -7.26 -2.01
CA ALA A 66 -10.40 -7.99 -1.54
C ALA A 66 -10.07 -8.90 -0.34
N LYS A 67 -11.10 -9.31 0.40
CA LYS A 67 -10.96 -10.20 1.56
C LYS A 67 -10.29 -11.54 1.24
N LYS A 68 -10.51 -12.08 0.04
CA LYS A 68 -9.87 -13.33 -0.41
C LYS A 68 -8.34 -13.17 -0.50
N GLU A 69 -7.87 -12.02 -0.99
CA GLU A 69 -6.45 -11.71 -1.15
C GLU A 69 -5.78 -11.50 0.21
N VAL A 70 -6.50 -10.94 1.18
CA VAL A 70 -6.02 -10.85 2.58
C VAL A 70 -5.68 -12.23 3.15
N ALA A 71 -6.52 -13.24 2.90
CA ALA A 71 -6.32 -14.59 3.44
C ALA A 71 -5.10 -15.31 2.83
N GLU A 72 -4.71 -14.92 1.61
CA GLU A 72 -3.58 -15.50 0.86
C GLU A 72 -2.32 -14.63 0.92
N MET A 73 -2.40 -13.46 1.56
CA MET A 73 -1.32 -12.49 1.61
C MET A 73 -0.13 -13.03 2.41
N LYS A 74 1.04 -12.93 1.81
CA LYS A 74 2.33 -13.21 2.45
C LYS A 74 3.27 -12.03 2.21
N PRO A 75 4.30 -11.82 3.04
CA PRO A 75 5.22 -10.72 2.80
C PRO A 75 5.85 -10.79 1.39
N GLU A 76 6.23 -11.99 0.96
CA GLU A 76 6.99 -12.22 -0.28
C GLU A 76 6.16 -12.02 -1.56
N ASN A 77 4.83 -12.09 -1.47
CA ASN A 77 3.94 -11.90 -2.63
C ASN A 77 3.28 -10.51 -2.67
N ALA A 78 3.50 -9.68 -1.65
CA ALA A 78 2.83 -8.38 -1.52
C ALA A 78 3.19 -7.40 -2.65
N ALA A 79 4.45 -7.36 -3.06
CA ALA A 79 4.89 -6.53 -4.17
C ALA A 79 4.18 -6.96 -5.48
N GLU A 80 4.19 -8.26 -5.79
CA GLU A 80 3.52 -8.81 -6.98
C GLU A 80 2.02 -8.49 -6.98
N TYR A 81 1.35 -8.58 -5.83
CA TYR A 81 -0.05 -8.19 -5.71
C TYR A 81 -0.27 -6.72 -6.09
N LEU A 82 0.55 -5.81 -5.57
CA LEU A 82 0.45 -4.37 -5.88
C LEU A 82 0.71 -4.08 -7.36
N GLU A 83 1.67 -4.75 -7.98
CA GLU A 83 2.02 -4.56 -9.38
C GLU A 83 0.92 -5.01 -10.34
N ASN A 84 0.13 -6.00 -9.94
CA ASN A 84 -0.99 -6.53 -10.72
C ASN A 84 -2.30 -5.75 -10.51
N LEU A 85 -2.34 -4.78 -9.59
CA LEU A 85 -3.51 -3.92 -9.43
C LEU A 85 -3.65 -2.97 -10.62
N PRO A 86 -4.89 -2.55 -10.97
CA PRO A 86 -5.10 -1.53 -11.99
C PRO A 86 -4.36 -0.21 -11.69
N TRP A 87 -4.16 0.09 -10.42
CA TRP A 87 -3.36 1.19 -9.91
C TRP A 87 -3.08 0.99 -8.42
N TYR A 88 -2.06 1.68 -7.92
CA TYR A 88 -1.74 1.80 -6.50
C TYR A 88 -1.38 3.24 -6.17
N ILE A 89 -1.28 3.56 -4.87
CA ILE A 89 -0.82 4.84 -4.37
C ILE A 89 0.56 4.63 -3.73
N CYS A 90 1.51 5.48 -4.06
CA CYS A 90 2.81 5.51 -3.40
C CYS A 90 3.07 6.87 -2.78
N GLY A 91 3.93 6.88 -1.77
CA GLY A 91 4.24 8.08 -1.01
C GLY A 91 5.49 7.92 -0.16
N GLY A 92 5.82 9.01 0.53
CA GLY A 92 7.03 9.10 1.36
C GLY A 92 8.01 10.15 0.85
N ASN A 93 9.16 10.24 1.51
CA ASN A 93 10.18 11.22 1.18
C ASN A 93 10.70 11.07 -0.26
N PHE A 94 10.80 9.83 -0.75
CA PHE A 94 11.18 9.53 -2.14
C PHE A 94 10.26 10.20 -3.18
N PHE A 95 8.98 10.37 -2.85
CA PHE A 95 7.98 11.02 -3.71
C PHE A 95 7.76 12.49 -3.35
N GLY A 96 8.69 13.11 -2.62
CA GLY A 96 8.60 14.51 -2.19
C GLY A 96 7.48 14.77 -1.18
N ASN A 97 7.17 13.77 -0.34
CA ASN A 97 6.07 13.80 0.63
C ASN A 97 4.70 14.10 -0.02
N LYS A 98 4.51 13.59 -1.24
CA LYS A 98 3.25 13.66 -1.99
C LYS A 98 2.80 12.26 -2.37
N GLU A 99 1.50 12.08 -2.50
CA GLU A 99 0.92 10.86 -3.04
C GLU A 99 0.99 10.88 -4.55
N VAL A 100 1.51 9.79 -5.11
CA VAL A 100 1.58 9.57 -6.54
C VAL A 100 0.81 8.30 -6.85
N PHE A 101 0.07 8.31 -7.95
CA PHE A 101 -0.58 7.10 -8.44
C PHE A 101 0.36 6.40 -9.38
N GLY A 102 0.56 5.11 -9.13
CA GLY A 102 1.37 4.23 -9.96
C GLY A 102 0.52 3.12 -10.59
N GLU A 103 1.09 2.52 -11.63
CA GLU A 103 0.56 1.34 -12.30
C GLU A 103 1.75 0.45 -12.70
N GLY A 104 1.57 -0.87 -12.70
CA GLY A 104 2.63 -1.82 -13.06
C GLY A 104 3.75 -1.91 -12.01
N LYS A 105 5.00 -2.01 -12.47
CA LYS A 105 6.16 -2.30 -11.63
C LYS A 105 6.37 -1.28 -10.51
N LEU A 106 6.70 -1.76 -9.32
CA LEU A 106 7.07 -0.89 -8.20
C LEU A 106 8.51 -0.40 -8.37
N ASN A 107 8.76 0.85 -8.00
CA ASN A 107 10.12 1.40 -7.97
C ASN A 107 10.78 1.04 -6.61
N LEU A 108 11.39 -0.13 -6.53
CA LEU A 108 11.95 -0.66 -5.28
C LEU A 108 13.45 -0.35 -5.08
N ASP A 109 14.10 0.25 -6.08
CA ASP A 109 15.54 0.56 -6.09
C ASP A 109 15.90 1.91 -5.45
#